data_AF-A0A1W4WJL9-F1
#
_entry.id   AF-A0A1W4WJL9-F1
#
_cell.length_a   1.000
_cell.length_b   1.000
_cell.length_c   1.000
_cell.angle_alpha   90.00
_cell.angle_beta   90.00
_cell.angle_gamma   90.00
#
_symmetry.space_group_name_H-M   'P 1'
#
loop_
_entity.id
_entity.type
_entity.pdbx_description
1 polymer ?
#
loop_
_entity_poly.entity_id
_entity_poly.type
_entity_poly.pdbx_seq_one_letter_code
_entity_poly.pdbx_strand_id
1 'polypeptide(L)'
;MLNDPSNISAIKNTLNEVGVTWHLIPARSPHFGGLWEAGVKSVKRHLMRVGSQTSLTYEEYNTLLIQIEAILNSRPISPLSNDPNDPNPLTPSHFLIGRTLTSLPEPSLADVSDNRLSKFEHVQKIKQHFWKRWSKEYVSELQSRTKWKQQQEALLQEGALVVLKEDNLPPLKWRLG
;
A
#
# COMPACT_ATOMS: atom_id res chain seq x y z
N MET A 1 14.56 -0.24 19.26
CA MET A 1 13.63 -1.34 19.64
C MET A 1 13.70 -2.51 18.67
N LEU A 2 13.44 -2.38 17.36
CA LEU A 2 13.46 -3.54 16.43
C LEU A 2 14.86 -4.01 15.99
N ASN A 3 15.90 -3.16 16.07
CA ASN A 3 17.27 -3.51 15.68
C ASN A 3 18.12 -4.08 16.83
N ASP A 4 17.50 -4.37 17.97
CA ASP A 4 18.21 -5.02 19.07
C ASP A 4 18.45 -6.50 18.71
N PRO A 5 19.70 -7.01 18.76
CA PRO A 5 20.01 -8.41 18.45
C PRO A 5 19.17 -9.40 19.27
N SER A 6 18.83 -9.06 20.52
CA SER A 6 18.00 -9.90 21.39
C SER A 6 16.58 -10.05 20.83
N ASN A 7 15.94 -8.95 20.46
CA ASN A 7 14.61 -8.94 19.85
C ASN A 7 14.59 -9.66 18.50
N ILE A 8 15.62 -9.49 17.66
CA ILE A 8 15.71 -10.18 16.37
C ILE A 8 15.81 -11.69 16.56
N SER A 9 16.58 -12.15 17.56
CA SER A 9 16.69 -13.58 17.87
C SER A 9 15.36 -14.16 18.37
N ALA A 10 14.66 -13.45 19.25
CA ALA A 10 13.34 -13.86 19.74
C ALA A 10 12.30 -13.94 18.59
N ILE A 11 12.28 -12.95 17.70
CA ILE A 11 11.41 -12.95 16.51
C ILE A 11 11.76 -14.12 15.57
N LYS A 12 13.04 -14.37 15.32
CA LYS A 12 13.46 -15.49 14.46
C LYS A 12 13.07 -16.84 15.05
N ASN A 13 13.25 -17.04 16.36
CA ASN A 13 12.91 -18.29 17.02
C ASN A 13 11.40 -18.56 16.98
N THR A 14 10.59 -17.56 17.35
CA THR A 14 9.13 -17.67 17.31
C THR A 14 8.58 -17.89 15.90
N LEU A 15 9.14 -17.22 14.89
CA LEU A 15 8.72 -17.42 13.49
C LEU A 15 9.19 -18.77 12.93
N ASN A 16 10.35 -19.28 13.35
CA ASN A 16 10.82 -20.61 12.96
C ASN A 16 9.89 -21.73 13.47
N GLU A 17 9.28 -21.57 14.66
CA GLU A 17 8.31 -22.53 15.19
C GLU A 17 7.08 -22.71 14.26
N VAL A 18 6.73 -21.66 13.51
CA VAL A 18 5.65 -21.69 12.52
C VAL A 18 6.15 -21.81 11.07
N GLY A 19 7.43 -22.15 10.87
CA GLY A 19 8.02 -22.36 9.54
C GLY A 19 8.23 -21.08 8.72
N VAL A 20 8.25 -19.90 9.35
CA VAL A 20 8.42 -18.61 8.69
C VAL A 20 9.87 -18.12 8.81
N THR A 21 10.53 -17.90 7.68
CA THR A 21 11.90 -17.37 7.64
C THR A 21 11.91 -15.84 7.63
N TRP A 22 12.42 -15.23 8.69
CA TRP A 22 12.53 -13.77 8.81
C TRP A 22 13.78 -13.20 8.13
N HIS A 23 13.58 -12.20 7.26
CA HIS A 23 14.64 -11.49 6.55
C HIS A 23 14.53 -9.98 6.83
N LEU A 24 15.65 -9.34 7.15
CA LEU A 24 15.74 -7.88 7.26
C LEU A 24 16.13 -7.29 5.91
N ILE A 25 15.56 -6.14 5.57
CA ILE A 25 16.06 -5.35 4.44
C ILE A 25 17.49 -4.87 4.74
N PRO A 26 18.38 -4.79 3.73
CA PRO A 26 19.71 -4.26 3.94
C PRO A 26 19.64 -2.82 4.46
N ALA A 27 20.58 -2.45 5.35
CA ALA A 27 20.67 -1.09 5.85
C ALA A 27 20.80 -0.09 4.69
N ARG A 28 20.18 1.09 4.83
CA ARG A 28 20.20 2.18 3.81
C ARG A 28 19.65 1.77 2.44
N SER A 29 18.78 0.77 2.39
CA SER A 29 18.15 0.30 1.15
C SER A 29 16.63 0.55 1.13
N PRO A 30 16.17 1.82 1.18
CA PRO A 30 14.74 2.15 1.26
C PRO A 30 13.94 1.67 0.04
N HIS A 31 14.60 1.44 -1.10
CA HIS A 31 13.95 0.88 -2.28
C HIS A 31 13.36 -0.52 -2.03
N PHE A 32 13.95 -1.32 -1.13
CA PHE A 32 13.42 -2.65 -0.82
C PHE A 32 12.02 -2.58 -0.18
N GLY A 33 11.68 -1.46 0.47
CA GLY A 33 10.37 -1.25 1.10
C GLY A 33 9.38 -0.37 0.37
N GLY A 34 9.75 0.15 -0.79
CA GLY A 34 8.95 1.17 -1.48
C GLY A 34 7.50 0.75 -1.75
N LEU A 35 7.26 -0.53 -2.06
CA LEU A 35 5.91 -1.01 -2.39
C LEU A 35 4.97 -0.98 -1.19
N TRP A 36 5.38 -1.55 -0.04
CA TRP A 36 4.53 -1.53 1.16
C TRP A 36 4.48 -0.15 1.81
N GLU A 37 5.57 0.63 1.76
CA GLU A 37 5.58 2.01 2.24
C GLU A 37 4.62 2.91 1.43
N ALA A 38 4.57 2.74 0.11
CA ALA A 38 3.59 3.43 -0.74
C ALA A 38 2.16 3.03 -0.37
N GLY A 39 1.91 1.74 -0.11
CA GLY A 39 0.63 1.24 0.38
C GLY A 39 0.23 1.90 1.71
N VAL A 40 1.11 1.86 2.71
CA VAL A 40 0.89 2.49 4.03
C VAL A 40 0.67 3.98 3.92
N LYS A 41 1.44 4.67 3.06
CA LYS A 41 1.27 6.10 2.79
C LYS A 41 -0.08 6.42 2.18
N SER A 42 -0.55 5.62 1.22
CA SER A 42 -1.86 5.79 0.59
C SER A 42 -2.99 5.65 1.62
N VAL A 43 -2.93 4.61 2.46
CA VAL A 43 -3.89 4.39 3.55
C VAL A 43 -3.92 5.55 4.52
N LYS A 44 -2.77 5.93 5.08
CA LYS A 44 -2.68 7.03 6.05
C LYS A 44 -3.17 8.35 5.47
N ARG A 45 -2.78 8.67 4.24
CA ARG A 45 -3.19 9.91 3.57
C ARG A 45 -4.70 9.99 3.40
N HIS A 46 -5.34 8.90 2.98
CA HIS A 46 -6.78 8.87 2.77
C HIS A 46 -7.54 8.83 4.10
N LEU A 47 -7.10 8.03 5.07
CA LEU A 47 -7.66 8.04 6.43
C LEU A 47 -7.60 9.43 7.06
N MET A 48 -6.46 10.12 6.99
CA MET A 48 -6.34 11.49 7.53
C MET A 48 -7.25 12.47 6.80
N ARG A 49 -7.53 12.29 5.51
CA ARG A 49 -8.39 13.20 4.73
C ARG A 49 -9.88 12.91 4.87
N VAL A 50 -10.25 11.68 5.20
CA VAL A 50 -11.65 11.24 5.31
C VAL A 50 -12.09 11.24 6.78
N GLY A 51 -11.21 10.88 7.71
CA GLY A 51 -11.49 10.74 9.14
C GLY A 51 -11.05 11.90 10.02
N SER A 52 -10.30 12.90 9.54
CA SER A 52 -9.88 14.04 10.39
C SER A 52 -11.03 14.90 10.92
N GLN A 53 -12.22 14.78 10.33
CA GLN A 53 -13.39 15.54 10.74
C GLN A 53 -14.28 14.78 11.74
N THR A 54 -13.91 13.54 12.13
CA THR A 54 -14.72 12.73 13.03
C THR A 54 -13.90 11.99 14.08
N SER A 55 -14.31 12.10 15.34
CA SER A 55 -13.82 11.23 16.42
C SER A 55 -14.47 9.85 16.29
N LEU A 56 -13.69 8.86 15.85
CA LEU A 56 -14.10 7.45 15.84
C LEU A 56 -13.68 6.77 17.13
N THR A 57 -14.54 5.91 17.67
CA THR A 57 -14.16 4.96 18.72
C THR A 57 -13.19 3.91 18.17
N TYR A 58 -12.55 3.16 19.06
CA TYR A 58 -11.65 2.07 18.68
C TYR A 58 -12.34 1.05 17.74
N GLU A 59 -13.56 0.61 18.07
CA GLU A 59 -14.29 -0.38 17.29
C GLU A 59 -14.70 0.13 15.91
N GLU A 60 -15.14 1.39 15.82
CA GLU A 60 -15.47 2.04 14.56
C GLU A 60 -14.23 2.19 13.67
N TYR A 61 -13.09 2.59 14.27
CA TYR A 61 -11.83 2.72 13.55
C TYR A 61 -11.27 1.36 13.09
N ASN A 62 -11.33 0.34 13.92
CA ASN A 62 -10.92 -1.02 13.58
C ASN A 62 -11.77 -1.59 12.42
N THR A 63 -13.09 -1.43 12.51
CA THR A 63 -14.01 -1.85 11.45
C THR A 63 -13.69 -1.12 10.14
N LEU A 64 -13.50 0.19 10.19
CA LEU A 64 -13.13 0.99 9.02
C LEU A 64 -11.81 0.53 8.41
N LEU A 65 -10.80 0.23 9.22
CA LEU A 65 -9.50 -0.25 8.74
C LEU A 65 -9.61 -1.57 8.00
N ILE A 66 -10.36 -2.54 8.55
CA ILE A 66 -10.60 -3.84 7.90
C ILE A 66 -11.33 -3.66 6.56
N GLN A 67 -12.31 -2.76 6.51
CA GLN A 67 -13.01 -2.45 5.27
C GLN A 67 -12.10 -1.79 4.23
N ILE A 68 -11.20 -0.89 4.65
CA ILE A 68 -10.19 -0.27 3.78
C ILE A 68 -9.19 -1.32 3.28
N GLU A 69 -8.71 -2.21 4.13
CA GLU A 69 -7.84 -3.32 3.73
C GLU A 69 -8.48 -4.14 2.62
N ALA A 70 -9.76 -4.52 2.78
CA ALA A 70 -10.49 -5.26 1.77
C ALA A 70 -10.57 -4.51 0.43
N ILE A 71 -10.82 -3.19 0.47
CA ILE A 71 -10.82 -2.31 -0.72
C ILE A 71 -9.46 -2.30 -1.42
N LEU A 72 -8.37 -2.19 -0.67
CA LEU A 72 -7.03 -2.17 -1.28
C LEU A 72 -6.68 -3.51 -1.89
N ASN A 73 -7.09 -4.61 -1.25
CA ASN A 73 -6.81 -5.96 -1.70
C ASN A 73 -7.70 -6.41 -2.87
N SER A 74 -8.81 -5.71 -3.14
CA SER A 74 -9.62 -5.92 -4.35
C SER A 74 -9.08 -5.21 -5.59
N ARG A 75 -7.98 -4.44 -5.46
CA ARG A 75 -7.43 -3.66 -6.58
C ARG A 75 -6.90 -4.51 -7.74
N PRO A 76 -7.22 -4.17 -9.01
CA PRO A 76 -6.63 -4.82 -10.18
C PRO A 76 -5.13 -4.56 -10.32
N ILE A 77 -4.29 -5.59 -10.26
CA ILE A 77 -2.83 -5.48 -10.48
C ILE A 77 -2.38 -6.00 -11.86
N SER A 78 -3.29 -6.58 -12.63
CA SER A 78 -3.08 -6.93 -14.03
C SER A 78 -4.07 -6.19 -14.94
N PRO A 79 -3.75 -6.02 -16.23
CA PRO A 79 -4.77 -5.68 -17.21
C PRO A 79 -5.85 -6.77 -17.26
N LEU A 80 -7.02 -6.41 -17.80
CA LEU A 80 -8.06 -7.36 -18.15
C LEU A 80 -7.54 -8.34 -19.22
N SER A 81 -7.96 -9.59 -19.14
CA SER A 81 -7.69 -10.58 -20.18
C SER A 81 -8.41 -10.19 -21.48
N ASN A 82 -7.85 -10.61 -22.61
CA ASN A 82 -8.53 -10.55 -23.90
C ASN A 82 -9.42 -11.78 -24.14
N ASP A 83 -9.39 -12.77 -23.27
CA ASP A 83 -10.25 -13.95 -23.34
C ASP A 83 -11.67 -13.59 -22.89
N PRO A 84 -12.70 -13.77 -23.73
CA PRO A 84 -14.08 -13.53 -23.34
C PRO A 84 -14.58 -14.42 -22.19
N ASN A 85 -13.88 -15.52 -21.88
CA ASN A 85 -14.19 -16.40 -20.74
C ASN A 85 -13.47 -16.00 -19.45
N ASP A 86 -12.57 -15.03 -19.47
CA ASP A 86 -11.84 -14.55 -18.28
C ASP A 86 -11.96 -13.02 -18.13
N PRO A 87 -13.11 -12.52 -17.67
CA PRO A 87 -13.34 -11.08 -17.56
C PRO A 87 -12.68 -10.45 -16.33
N ASN A 88 -11.96 -11.21 -15.48
CA ASN A 88 -11.52 -10.71 -14.18
C ASN A 88 -10.03 -10.37 -14.18
N PRO A 89 -9.63 -9.17 -13.72
CA PRO A 89 -8.23 -8.88 -13.51
C PRO A 89 -7.71 -9.62 -12.27
N LEU A 90 -6.40 -9.92 -12.24
CA LEU A 90 -5.73 -10.37 -11.04
C LEU A 90 -5.75 -9.25 -9.98
N THR A 91 -5.96 -9.64 -8.73
CA THR A 91 -5.97 -8.76 -7.57
C THR A 91 -5.13 -9.38 -6.45
N PRO A 92 -4.61 -8.60 -5.49
CA PRO A 92 -3.93 -9.15 -4.32
C PRO A 92 -4.76 -10.20 -3.57
N SER A 93 -6.08 -10.04 -3.50
CA SER A 93 -6.95 -11.00 -2.83
C SER A 93 -6.92 -12.40 -3.45
N HIS A 94 -6.65 -12.53 -4.76
CA HIS A 94 -6.45 -13.83 -5.39
C HIS A 94 -5.27 -14.60 -4.77
N PHE A 95 -4.21 -13.89 -4.38
CA PHE A 95 -3.05 -14.50 -3.73
C PHE A 95 -3.28 -14.74 -2.23
N LEU A 96 -4.06 -13.88 -1.57
CA LEU A 96 -4.30 -13.97 -0.13
C LEU A 96 -5.37 -15.03 0.23
N ILE A 97 -6.46 -15.10 -0.54
CA ILE A 97 -7.63 -15.94 -0.23
C ILE A 97 -8.12 -16.77 -1.42
N GLY A 98 -7.43 -16.75 -2.55
CA GLY A 98 -7.80 -17.54 -3.73
C GLY A 98 -8.96 -16.98 -4.55
N ARG A 99 -9.48 -15.78 -4.23
CA ARG A 99 -10.65 -15.19 -4.91
C ARG A 99 -10.69 -13.66 -4.85
N THR A 100 -11.56 -13.07 -5.66
CA THR A 100 -11.85 -11.62 -5.61
C THR A 100 -12.65 -11.26 -4.35
N LEU A 101 -12.29 -10.14 -3.72
CA LEU A 101 -13.11 -9.51 -2.68
C LEU A 101 -14.18 -8.63 -3.33
N THR A 102 -15.45 -8.99 -3.14
CA THR A 102 -16.61 -8.25 -3.65
C THR A 102 -17.51 -7.80 -2.49
N SER A 103 -18.10 -6.61 -2.59
CA SER A 103 -19.13 -6.13 -1.66
C SER A 103 -20.49 -6.05 -2.35
N LEU A 104 -21.56 -6.16 -1.56
CA LEU A 104 -22.91 -5.89 -2.05
C LEU A 104 -23.07 -4.38 -2.36
N PRO A 105 -23.94 -4.01 -3.33
CA PRO A 105 -24.33 -2.63 -3.52
C PRO A 105 -25.00 -2.06 -2.26
N GLU A 106 -24.56 -0.88 -1.84
CA GLU A 106 -25.11 -0.15 -0.70
C GLU A 106 -25.70 1.18 -1.15
N PRO A 107 -26.74 1.71 -0.47
CA PRO A 107 -27.24 3.05 -0.74
C PRO A 107 -26.16 4.11 -0.47
N SER A 108 -26.16 5.16 -1.30
CA SER A 108 -25.24 6.28 -1.10
C SER A 108 -25.62 7.07 0.15
N LEU A 109 -24.65 7.28 1.04
CA LEU A 109 -24.81 8.11 2.24
C LEU A 109 -24.14 9.49 2.08
N ALA A 110 -23.66 9.83 0.88
CA ALA A 110 -22.89 11.04 0.63
C ALA A 110 -23.62 12.32 1.06
N ASP A 111 -24.91 12.42 0.77
CA ASP A 111 -25.74 13.61 0.99
C ASP A 111 -26.53 13.55 2.32
N VAL A 112 -26.37 12.48 3.10
CA VAL A 112 -27.04 12.34 4.39
C VAL A 112 -26.21 13.04 5.45
N SER A 113 -26.77 14.06 6.09
CA SER A 113 -26.13 14.74 7.23
C SER A 113 -25.76 13.79 8.37
N ASP A 114 -24.58 13.98 8.97
CA ASP A 114 -23.99 13.04 9.93
C ASP A 114 -24.85 12.83 11.19
N ASN A 115 -25.61 13.86 11.59
CA ASN A 115 -26.55 13.78 12.71
C ASN A 115 -27.75 12.85 12.47
N ARG A 116 -27.95 12.37 11.24
CA ARG A 116 -29.01 11.42 10.89
C ARG A 116 -28.49 10.00 10.67
N LEU A 117 -27.19 9.77 10.87
CA LEU A 117 -26.56 8.48 10.65
C LEU A 117 -26.42 7.73 11.97
N SER A 118 -26.74 6.45 11.96
CA SER A 118 -26.26 5.53 12.98
C SER A 118 -24.74 5.42 12.92
N LYS A 119 -24.12 4.89 13.99
CA LYS A 119 -22.67 4.65 14.03
C LYS A 119 -22.18 3.80 12.85
N PHE A 120 -22.92 2.75 12.51
CA PHE A 120 -22.58 1.88 11.38
C PHE A 120 -22.67 2.62 10.04
N GLU A 121 -23.74 3.37 9.80
CA GLU A 121 -23.91 4.16 8.58
C GLU A 121 -22.86 5.26 8.47
N HIS A 122 -22.45 5.85 9.59
CA HIS A 122 -21.37 6.81 9.63
C HIS A 122 -20.03 6.18 9.16
N VAL A 123 -19.71 4.97 9.64
CA VAL A 123 -18.55 4.20 9.14
C VAL A 123 -18.70 3.87 7.65
N GLN A 124 -19.90 3.47 7.19
CA GLN A 124 -20.13 3.19 5.77
C GLN A 124 -19.98 4.44 4.89
N LYS A 125 -20.42 5.61 5.36
CA LYS A 125 -20.24 6.88 4.67
C LYS A 125 -18.75 7.23 4.50
N ILE A 126 -17.96 7.06 5.55
CA ILE A 126 -16.50 7.24 5.51
C ILE A 126 -15.88 6.25 4.51
N LYS A 127 -16.26 4.97 4.55
CA LYS A 127 -15.81 3.95 3.59
C LYS A 127 -16.15 4.33 2.14
N GLN A 128 -17.37 4.78 1.87
CA GLN A 128 -17.80 5.22 0.53
C GLN A 128 -16.99 6.42 0.05
N HIS A 129 -16.73 7.40 0.92
CA HIS A 129 -15.90 8.56 0.59
C HIS A 129 -14.43 8.15 0.33
N PHE A 130 -13.88 7.23 1.12
CA PHE A 130 -12.57 6.63 0.88
C PHE A 130 -12.52 5.97 -0.50
N TRP A 131 -13.45 5.05 -0.80
CA TRP A 131 -13.52 4.32 -2.07
C TRP A 131 -13.55 5.26 -3.27
N LYS A 132 -14.41 6.29 -3.23
CA LYS A 132 -14.57 7.26 -4.32
C LYS A 132 -13.27 8.02 -4.62
N ARG A 133 -12.52 8.41 -3.59
CA ARG A 133 -11.25 9.12 -3.74
C ARG A 133 -10.13 8.18 -4.18
N TRP A 134 -9.97 7.08 -3.45
CA TRP A 134 -8.87 6.14 -3.65
C TRP A 134 -8.93 5.48 -5.03
N SER A 135 -10.10 5.03 -5.48
CA SER A 135 -10.26 4.42 -6.81
C SER A 135 -9.90 5.40 -7.95
N LYS A 136 -10.25 6.68 -7.81
CA LYS A 136 -9.90 7.73 -8.77
C LYS A 136 -8.39 8.00 -8.81
N GLU A 137 -7.75 8.10 -7.63
CA GLU A 137 -6.29 8.26 -7.55
C GLU A 137 -5.58 7.02 -8.14
N TYR A 138 -6.04 5.81 -7.81
CA TYR A 138 -5.46 4.56 -8.29
C TYR A 138 -5.51 4.41 -9.81
N VAL A 139 -6.66 4.68 -10.45
CA VAL A 139 -6.77 4.65 -11.92
C VAL A 139 -5.84 5.66 -12.58
N SER A 140 -5.66 6.83 -11.95
CA SER A 140 -4.73 7.85 -12.44
C SER A 140 -3.27 7.38 -12.34
N GLU A 141 -2.92 6.65 -11.28
CA GLU A 141 -1.60 6.04 -11.11
C GLU A 141 -1.33 4.93 -12.15
N LEU A 142 -2.33 4.12 -12.51
CA LEU A 142 -2.19 3.09 -13.57
C LEU A 142 -1.85 3.69 -14.95
N GLN A 143 -2.29 4.92 -15.23
CA GLN A 143 -1.96 5.63 -16.47
C GLN A 143 -0.55 6.25 -16.43
N SER A 144 -0.01 6.51 -15.24
CA SER A 144 1.31 7.09 -15.06
C SER A 144 2.42 6.05 -15.31
N ARG A 145 2.88 5.95 -16.56
CA ARG A 145 4.09 5.18 -16.91
C ARG A 145 5.32 5.88 -16.35
N THR A 146 5.83 5.42 -15.22
CA THR A 146 7.14 5.86 -14.74
C THR A 146 8.23 5.14 -15.56
N LYS A 147 8.82 5.92 -16.48
CA LYS A 147 10.11 5.75 -17.18
C LYS A 147 10.89 4.49 -16.81
N TRP A 148 11.13 3.62 -17.81
CA TRP A 148 12.32 2.80 -18.13
C TRP A 148 11.83 1.69 -19.07
N LYS A 149 11.62 2.02 -20.35
CA LYS A 149 11.13 1.05 -21.37
C LYS A 149 12.25 0.25 -22.03
N GLN A 150 13.51 0.52 -21.70
CA GLN A 150 14.67 -0.20 -22.22
C GLN A 150 15.60 -0.51 -21.06
N GLN A 151 15.90 -1.80 -20.90
CA GLN A 151 17.04 -2.26 -20.14
C GLN A 151 18.28 -1.86 -20.94
N GLN A 152 18.90 -0.74 -20.58
CA GLN A 152 20.16 -0.33 -21.21
C GLN A 152 21.27 -1.11 -20.49
N GLU A 153 21.58 -2.32 -20.99
CA GLU A 153 22.58 -3.25 -20.44
C GLU A 153 24.03 -2.74 -20.49
N ALA A 154 24.28 -1.45 -20.68
CA ALA A 154 25.63 -0.93 -20.92
C ALA A 154 25.82 0.50 -20.41
N LEU A 155 25.72 0.73 -19.10
CA LEU A 155 26.06 2.05 -18.52
C LEU A 155 27.14 2.02 -17.44
N LEU A 156 27.60 0.85 -16.99
CA LEU A 156 28.68 0.73 -16.01
C LEU A 156 29.87 0.01 -16.65
N GLN A 157 30.73 0.79 -17.30
CA GLN A 157 32.05 0.36 -17.74
C GLN A 157 33.09 0.79 -16.71
N GLU A 158 34.20 0.06 -16.58
CA GLU A 158 35.32 0.49 -15.74
C GLU A 158 35.80 1.88 -16.20
N GLY A 159 35.82 2.85 -15.27
CA GLY A 159 36.10 4.26 -15.55
C GLY A 159 34.86 5.16 -15.70
N ALA A 160 33.64 4.61 -15.63
CA ALA A 160 32.41 5.41 -15.58
C ALA A 160 32.26 6.12 -14.23
N LEU A 161 32.08 7.44 -14.25
CA LEU A 161 31.85 8.25 -13.05
C LEU A 161 30.42 8.05 -12.54
N VAL A 162 30.27 7.56 -11.31
CA VAL A 162 28.98 7.37 -10.66
C VAL A 162 28.83 8.25 -9.42
N VAL A 163 27.60 8.68 -9.15
CA VAL A 163 27.25 9.37 -7.91
C VAL A 163 26.86 8.32 -6.87
N LEU A 164 27.63 8.22 -5.81
CA LEU A 164 27.36 7.33 -4.68
C LEU A 164 26.39 8.01 -3.72
N LYS A 165 25.16 7.49 -3.65
CA LYS A 165 24.14 7.99 -2.74
C LYS A 165 24.43 7.57 -1.29
N GLU A 166 24.71 8.54 -0.41
CA GLU A 166 24.85 8.32 1.03
C GLU A 166 23.92 9.23 1.83
N ASP A 167 23.23 8.65 2.82
CA ASP A 167 22.12 9.29 3.52
C ASP A 167 22.50 10.42 4.51
N ASN A 168 23.76 10.85 4.58
CA ASN A 168 24.23 11.87 5.54
C ASN A 168 25.32 12.82 4.99
N LEU A 169 25.37 13.04 3.67
CA LEU A 169 26.28 14.04 3.12
C LEU A 169 25.74 15.45 3.41
N PRO A 170 26.60 16.39 3.87
CA PRO A 170 26.19 17.79 3.99
C PRO A 170 25.81 18.36 2.62
N PRO A 171 24.94 19.37 2.56
CA PRO A 171 24.59 20.05 1.32
C PRO A 171 25.85 20.42 0.52
N LEU A 172 25.79 20.28 -0.80
CA LEU A 172 26.88 20.54 -1.76
C LEU A 172 28.05 19.54 -1.77
N LYS A 173 28.01 18.46 -0.96
CA LYS A 173 29.02 17.40 -0.99
C LYS A 173 28.49 16.18 -1.76
N TRP A 174 29.07 15.91 -2.92
CA TRP A 174 28.75 14.75 -3.75
C TRP A 174 29.88 13.74 -3.66
N ARG A 175 29.56 12.51 -3.23
CA ARG A 175 30.53 11.41 -3.26
C ARG A 175 30.48 10.78 -4.66
N LEU A 176 31.60 10.85 -5.36
CA LEU A 176 31.78 10.27 -6.68
C LEU A 176 32.67 9.02 -6.57
N GLY A 177 32.46 8.05 -7.44
CA GLY A 177 33.23 6.80 -7.49
C GLY A 177 33.19 6.17 -8.87
#